data_AF-A0A538E317-F1
#
_entry.id   AF-A0A538E317-F1
#
_cell.length_a   1.000
_cell.length_b   1.000
_cell.length_c   1.000
_cell.angle_alpha   90.00
_cell.angle_beta   90.00
_cell.angle_gamma   90.00
#
_symmetry.space_group_name_H-M   'P 1'
#
loop_
_entity.id
_entity.type
_entity.pdbx_description
1 polymer ?
#
loop_
_entity_poly.entity_id
_entity_poly.type
_entity_poly.pdbx_seq_one_letter_code
_entity_poly.pdbx_strand_id
1 'polypeptide(L)'
;QCPAWNTAKPLSPKLLVLSLRDHAYAKAPYVLAGADHSKVNALALAEAARPLVGTAQEQGVIDPDVLWSCTTCGACVEQCPVDIEHVDHIVDMRRYQVLIESNFPSEAGVMLRNLESRGNPWGAPPATREDWTKGLDFEVPRVEAGGEFEYLFWVGCAGAFEDRAKKTTRAVATLLHEAGVSFAILGNNETCTGDPARRMGNEFVFQGLAQQNVETLNEAGVTKIVATCPHCFNTLANEYGQLGGQYAVVHHTELLAQLVSAGKLTPVQPVDGGVTYHDPCYLGRHNRVFTPPREVLGAALANGRKPGKITEMPRNSERSFCCGAGGARMWMEERIGKRINVERVEEAVATGAGTVAVGCPFCLTMLSDGVNGVAPGQAEVVDVASVLLRSVRPE
;
A
#
# COMPACT_ATOMS: atom_id res chain seq x y z
N GLN A 1 -10.06 -7.53 -13.30
CA GLN A 1 -9.19 -8.62 -13.75
C GLN A 1 -7.83 -8.39 -13.10
N CYS A 2 -6.99 -9.41 -12.95
CA CYS A 2 -5.68 -9.26 -12.33
C CYS A 2 -4.81 -8.28 -13.13
N PRO A 3 -4.24 -7.22 -12.52
CA PRO A 3 -3.37 -6.28 -13.22
C PRO A 3 -2.13 -6.94 -13.81
N ALA A 4 -1.61 -7.98 -13.16
CA ALA A 4 -0.49 -8.74 -13.69
C ALA A 4 -0.87 -9.45 -15.00
N TRP A 5 -1.97 -10.20 -15.01
CA TRP A 5 -2.50 -10.85 -16.21
C TRP A 5 -2.76 -9.85 -17.35
N ASN A 6 -3.42 -8.73 -17.03
CA ASN A 6 -3.75 -7.69 -18.02
C ASN A 6 -2.51 -7.04 -18.65
N THR A 7 -1.35 -7.17 -18.01
CA THR A 7 -0.08 -6.62 -18.49
C THR A 7 0.87 -7.70 -18.98
N ALA A 8 0.33 -8.85 -19.42
CA ALA A 8 1.06 -9.97 -20.01
C ALA A 8 2.08 -10.65 -19.07
N LYS A 9 1.83 -10.64 -17.76
CA LYS A 9 2.54 -11.48 -16.79
C LYS A 9 1.85 -12.83 -16.65
N PRO A 10 2.58 -13.89 -16.22
CA PRO A 10 2.02 -15.24 -16.18
C PRO A 10 0.96 -15.46 -15.09
N LEU A 11 0.79 -14.51 -14.15
CA LEU A 11 -0.17 -14.63 -13.06
C LEU A 11 -1.62 -14.55 -13.53
N SER A 12 -2.22 -15.72 -13.79
CA SER A 12 -3.66 -15.91 -13.86
C SER A 12 -4.19 -16.47 -12.54
N PRO A 13 -5.04 -15.73 -11.79
CA PRO A 13 -5.69 -16.23 -10.58
C PRO A 13 -6.38 -17.58 -10.75
N LYS A 14 -7.08 -17.76 -11.87
CA LYS A 14 -7.79 -19.00 -12.19
C LYS A 14 -6.81 -20.16 -12.35
N LEU A 15 -5.75 -19.99 -13.14
CA LEU A 15 -4.78 -21.07 -13.37
C LEU A 15 -4.02 -21.41 -12.10
N LEU A 16 -3.64 -20.41 -11.29
CA LEU A 16 -3.01 -20.62 -9.99
C LEU A 16 -3.85 -21.56 -9.11
N VAL A 17 -5.14 -21.24 -8.93
CA VAL A 17 -6.05 -22.00 -8.06
C VAL A 17 -6.30 -23.40 -8.61
N LEU A 18 -6.47 -23.54 -9.92
CA LEU A 18 -6.63 -24.85 -10.56
C LEU A 18 -5.38 -25.71 -10.39
N SER A 19 -4.19 -25.16 -10.60
CA SER A 19 -2.91 -25.87 -10.39
C SER A 19 -2.75 -26.33 -8.94
N LEU A 20 -3.06 -25.47 -7.97
CA LEU A 20 -3.01 -25.83 -6.54
C LEU A 20 -4.00 -26.96 -6.20
N ARG A 21 -5.24 -26.87 -6.70
CA ARG A 21 -6.26 -27.91 -6.50
C ARG A 21 -5.83 -29.23 -7.12
N ASP A 22 -5.39 -29.20 -8.37
CA ASP A 22 -5.03 -30.42 -9.11
C ASP A 22 -3.82 -31.11 -8.48
N HIS A 23 -2.82 -30.33 -8.03
CA HIS A 23 -1.71 -30.83 -7.23
C HIS A 23 -2.19 -31.46 -5.92
N ALA A 24 -3.06 -30.78 -5.17
CA ALA A 24 -3.57 -31.29 -3.90
C ALA A 24 -4.33 -32.62 -4.07
N TYR A 25 -5.16 -32.76 -5.11
CA TYR A 25 -5.87 -34.00 -5.40
C TYR A 25 -4.94 -35.13 -5.85
N ALA A 26 -3.96 -34.83 -6.71
CA ALA A 26 -2.99 -35.83 -7.15
C ALA A 26 -2.08 -36.30 -5.98
N LYS A 27 -1.76 -35.41 -5.04
CA LYS A 27 -0.98 -35.70 -3.83
C LYS A 27 -1.80 -36.32 -2.68
N ALA A 28 -3.13 -36.22 -2.71
CA ALA A 28 -4.00 -36.66 -1.62
C ALA A 28 -3.75 -38.11 -1.13
N PRO A 29 -3.55 -39.12 -2.01
CA PRO A 29 -3.28 -40.49 -1.55
C PRO A 29 -2.02 -40.60 -0.67
N TYR A 30 -1.00 -39.78 -0.94
CA TYR A 30 0.21 -39.71 -0.11
C TYR A 30 -0.11 -39.13 1.28
N VAL A 31 -0.82 -38.00 1.33
CA VAL A 31 -1.16 -37.33 2.59
C VAL A 31 -2.08 -38.19 3.47
N LEU A 32 -3.08 -38.82 2.87
CA LEU A 32 -4.05 -39.66 3.58
C LEU A 32 -3.46 -40.97 4.12
N ALA A 33 -2.34 -41.43 3.55
CA ALA A 33 -1.65 -42.63 3.99
C ALA A 33 -0.87 -42.44 5.31
N GLY A 34 -0.70 -41.20 5.78
CA GLY A 34 -0.08 -40.89 7.07
C GLY A 34 1.38 -41.30 7.12
N ALA A 35 1.72 -42.31 7.92
CA ALA A 35 3.09 -42.81 8.04
C ALA A 35 3.37 -44.06 7.19
N ASP A 36 2.34 -44.76 6.70
CA ASP A 36 2.49 -45.99 5.91
C ASP A 36 2.22 -45.74 4.43
N HIS A 37 3.29 -45.49 3.67
CA HIS A 37 3.22 -45.23 2.24
C HIS A 37 3.30 -46.50 1.37
N SER A 38 3.29 -47.70 1.95
CA SER A 38 3.50 -48.96 1.19
C SER A 38 2.42 -49.23 0.13
N LYS A 39 1.23 -48.65 0.31
CA LYS A 39 0.07 -48.80 -0.60
C LYS A 39 -0.16 -47.56 -1.49
N VAL A 40 0.68 -46.53 -1.37
CA VAL A 40 0.57 -45.32 -2.18
C VAL A 40 1.12 -45.60 -3.58
N ASN A 41 0.37 -45.22 -4.61
CA ASN A 41 0.81 -45.44 -5.99
C ASN A 41 2.01 -44.53 -6.36
N ALA A 42 2.79 -44.96 -7.34
CA ALA A 42 4.01 -44.27 -7.76
C ALA A 42 3.76 -42.83 -8.25
N LEU A 43 2.59 -42.54 -8.83
CA LEU A 43 2.25 -41.20 -9.32
C LEU A 43 2.04 -40.22 -8.15
N ALA A 44 1.32 -40.64 -7.11
CA ALA A 44 1.11 -39.83 -5.92
C ALA A 44 2.43 -39.61 -5.13
N LEU A 45 3.32 -40.60 -5.12
CA LEU A 45 4.68 -40.45 -4.56
C LEU A 45 5.50 -39.43 -5.36
N ALA A 46 5.48 -39.50 -6.69
CA ALA A 46 6.16 -38.54 -7.55
C ALA A 46 5.59 -37.12 -7.36
N GLU A 47 4.27 -36.97 -7.30
CA GLU A 47 3.62 -35.69 -7.05
C GLU A 47 3.96 -35.13 -5.67
N ALA A 48 4.09 -35.98 -4.64
CA ALA A 48 4.48 -35.56 -3.31
C ALA A 48 5.91 -34.96 -3.25
N ALA A 49 6.79 -35.42 -4.15
CA ALA A 49 8.18 -34.95 -4.27
C ALA A 49 8.32 -33.67 -5.10
N ARG A 50 7.28 -33.24 -5.84
CA ARG A 50 7.33 -32.00 -6.62
C ARG A 50 7.34 -30.77 -5.71
N PRO A 51 8.18 -29.77 -5.99
CA PRO A 51 8.15 -28.52 -5.24
C PRO A 51 6.86 -27.75 -5.55
N LEU A 52 6.26 -27.15 -4.52
CA LEU A 52 5.05 -26.35 -4.70
C LEU A 52 5.34 -25.09 -5.53
N VAL A 53 6.49 -24.46 -5.31
CA VAL A 53 6.98 -23.33 -6.09
C VAL A 53 8.32 -23.71 -6.70
N GLY A 54 8.43 -23.61 -8.02
CA GLY A 54 9.62 -23.98 -8.78
C GLY A 54 9.40 -23.79 -10.27
N THR A 55 10.49 -23.69 -11.02
CA THR A 55 10.47 -23.56 -12.48
C THR A 55 9.91 -24.83 -13.15
N ALA A 56 9.60 -24.74 -14.45
CA ALA A 56 9.20 -25.91 -15.23
C ALA A 56 10.27 -27.01 -15.23
N GLN A 57 11.56 -26.65 -15.21
CA GLN A 57 12.69 -27.59 -15.14
C GLN A 57 12.74 -28.35 -13.81
N GLU A 58 12.37 -27.68 -12.72
CA GLU A 58 12.25 -28.25 -11.38
C GLU A 58 10.92 -28.99 -11.17
N GLN A 59 10.07 -29.06 -12.21
CA GLN A 59 8.72 -29.63 -12.15
C GLN A 59 7.83 -28.97 -11.10
N GLY A 60 8.03 -27.67 -10.85
CA GLY A 60 7.24 -26.91 -9.88
C GLY A 60 5.76 -26.85 -10.23
N VAL A 61 4.91 -26.76 -9.21
CA VAL A 61 3.45 -26.60 -9.39
C VAL A 61 3.12 -25.18 -9.81
N ILE A 62 3.71 -24.21 -9.12
CA ILE A 62 3.57 -22.77 -9.38
C ILE A 62 4.93 -22.20 -9.77
N ASP A 63 5.01 -21.59 -10.95
CA ASP A 63 6.23 -20.92 -11.39
C ASP A 63 6.54 -19.68 -10.53
N PRO A 64 7.82 -19.42 -10.15
CA PRO A 64 8.19 -18.22 -9.40
C PRO A 64 7.69 -16.92 -10.03
N ASP A 65 7.67 -16.80 -11.37
CA ASP A 65 7.19 -15.60 -12.04
C ASP A 65 5.68 -15.39 -11.84
N VAL A 66 4.90 -16.46 -11.67
CA VAL A 66 3.48 -16.38 -11.28
C VAL A 66 3.37 -15.82 -9.87
N LEU A 67 4.14 -16.38 -8.94
CA LEU A 67 4.10 -16.00 -7.52
C LEU A 67 4.50 -14.54 -7.30
N TRP A 68 5.62 -14.13 -7.90
CA TRP A 68 6.22 -12.81 -7.69
C TRP A 68 5.61 -11.72 -8.57
N SER A 69 4.74 -12.06 -9.53
CA SER A 69 3.94 -11.07 -10.27
C SER A 69 2.78 -10.47 -9.46
N CYS A 70 2.41 -11.08 -8.33
CA CYS A 70 1.30 -10.58 -7.51
C CYS A 70 1.68 -9.27 -6.79
N THR A 71 0.82 -8.28 -6.91
CA THR A 71 0.96 -6.97 -6.21
C THR A 71 0.13 -6.88 -4.95
N THR A 72 -0.49 -7.99 -4.50
CA THR A 72 -1.43 -8.06 -3.37
C THR A 72 -2.58 -7.04 -3.43
N CYS A 73 -2.89 -6.53 -4.62
CA CYS A 73 -3.82 -5.41 -4.78
C CYS A 73 -5.30 -5.81 -4.67
N GLY A 74 -5.64 -7.10 -4.65
CA GLY A 74 -7.02 -7.59 -4.48
C GLY A 74 -7.96 -7.40 -5.69
N ALA A 75 -7.53 -6.82 -6.82
CA ALA A 75 -8.42 -6.56 -7.96
C ALA A 75 -9.04 -7.81 -8.60
N CYS A 76 -8.37 -8.95 -8.47
CA CYS A 76 -8.87 -10.26 -8.91
C CYS A 76 -9.85 -10.88 -7.92
N VAL A 77 -9.65 -10.66 -6.62
CA VAL A 77 -10.55 -11.13 -5.55
C VAL A 77 -11.86 -10.35 -5.62
N GLU A 78 -11.77 -9.02 -5.71
CA GLU A 78 -12.93 -8.10 -5.79
C GLU A 78 -13.88 -8.40 -6.96
N GLN A 79 -13.37 -8.97 -8.05
CA GLN A 79 -14.14 -9.25 -9.25
C GLN A 79 -14.45 -10.74 -9.41
N CYS A 80 -14.12 -11.57 -8.41
CA CYS A 80 -14.36 -12.99 -8.47
C CYS A 80 -15.84 -13.28 -8.13
N PRO A 81 -16.63 -13.88 -9.04
CA PRO A 81 -18.04 -14.16 -8.77
C PRO A 81 -18.28 -15.31 -7.76
N VAL A 82 -17.21 -15.96 -7.31
CA VAL A 82 -17.23 -17.10 -6.39
C VAL A 82 -16.24 -16.90 -5.22
N ASP A 83 -15.83 -15.65 -4.98
CA ASP A 83 -15.05 -15.22 -3.80
C ASP A 83 -13.77 -16.03 -3.52
N ILE A 84 -12.95 -16.26 -4.54
CA ILE A 84 -11.67 -16.98 -4.37
C ILE A 84 -10.58 -16.07 -3.78
N GLU A 85 -10.20 -16.33 -2.53
CA GLU A 85 -9.19 -15.61 -1.73
C GLU A 85 -7.74 -16.06 -1.97
N HIS A 86 -7.32 -16.13 -3.23
CA HIS A 86 -5.99 -16.64 -3.61
C HIS A 86 -4.80 -15.72 -3.27
N VAL A 87 -5.04 -14.47 -2.83
CA VAL A 87 -3.96 -13.55 -2.43
C VAL A 87 -3.26 -14.07 -1.18
N ASP A 88 -4.00 -14.64 -0.23
CA ASP A 88 -3.43 -15.16 1.02
C ASP A 88 -2.60 -16.41 0.76
N HIS A 89 -3.07 -17.32 -0.10
CA HIS A 89 -2.25 -18.45 -0.57
C HIS A 89 -0.94 -18.02 -1.24
N ILE A 90 -0.95 -16.92 -2.00
CA ILE A 90 0.28 -16.36 -2.59
C ILE A 90 1.21 -15.88 -1.48
N VAL A 91 0.71 -15.13 -0.49
CA VAL A 91 1.53 -14.63 0.61
C VAL A 91 2.08 -15.78 1.47
N ASP A 92 1.30 -16.84 1.70
CA ASP A 92 1.75 -18.03 2.42
C ASP A 92 2.84 -18.79 1.66
N MET A 93 2.69 -18.96 0.34
CA MET A 93 3.74 -19.54 -0.50
C MET A 93 5.01 -18.70 -0.50
N ARG A 94 4.88 -17.36 -0.57
CA ARG A 94 6.02 -16.44 -0.41
C ARG A 94 6.67 -16.58 0.95
N ARG A 95 5.89 -16.73 2.02
CA ARG A 95 6.39 -16.94 3.38
C ARG A 95 7.23 -18.21 3.48
N TYR A 96 6.75 -19.32 2.91
CA TYR A 96 7.53 -20.56 2.85
C TYR A 96 8.84 -20.36 2.06
N GLN A 97 8.75 -19.75 0.87
CA GLN A 97 9.91 -19.48 0.02
C GLN A 97 10.96 -18.60 0.72
N VAL A 98 10.55 -17.55 1.43
CA VAL A 98 11.47 -16.65 2.13
C VAL A 98 12.05 -17.28 3.39
N LEU A 99 11.22 -17.88 4.25
CA LEU A 99 11.65 -18.32 5.58
C LEU A 99 12.33 -19.70 5.59
N ILE A 100 11.93 -20.60 4.70
CA ILE A 100 12.40 -21.98 4.69
C ILE A 100 13.42 -22.18 3.57
N GLU A 101 13.07 -21.79 2.35
CA GLU A 101 13.93 -22.02 1.17
C GLU A 101 14.97 -20.92 0.98
N SER A 102 14.86 -19.78 1.70
CA SER A 102 15.66 -18.57 1.47
C SER A 102 15.67 -18.13 -0.01
N ASN A 103 14.57 -18.38 -0.72
CA ASN A 103 14.44 -18.15 -2.16
C ASN A 103 13.43 -17.02 -2.43
N PHE A 104 13.94 -15.87 -2.82
CA PHE A 104 13.13 -14.71 -3.17
C PHE A 104 13.89 -13.78 -4.13
N PRO A 105 13.21 -12.87 -4.84
CA PRO A 105 13.85 -11.93 -5.75
C PRO A 105 14.97 -11.16 -5.07
N SER A 106 16.19 -11.27 -5.61
CA SER A 106 17.40 -10.74 -4.97
C SER A 106 17.37 -9.22 -4.79
N GLU A 107 16.64 -8.51 -5.67
CA GLU A 107 16.40 -7.07 -5.59
C GLU A 107 15.74 -6.65 -4.27
N ALA A 108 14.87 -7.49 -3.70
CA ALA A 108 14.20 -7.22 -2.43
C ALA A 108 15.16 -7.33 -1.21
N GLY A 109 16.33 -7.96 -1.39
CA GLY A 109 17.27 -8.21 -0.29
C GLY A 109 17.82 -6.94 0.37
N VAL A 110 18.03 -5.86 -0.41
CA VAL A 110 18.47 -4.56 0.14
C VAL A 110 17.39 -3.98 1.05
N MET A 111 16.14 -3.99 0.58
CA MET A 111 15.00 -3.49 1.35
C MET A 111 14.82 -4.27 2.66
N LEU A 112 14.90 -5.60 2.63
CA LEU A 112 14.77 -6.43 3.84
C LEU A 112 15.88 -6.16 4.86
N ARG A 113 17.15 -6.07 4.41
CA ARG A 113 18.28 -5.71 5.30
C ARG A 113 18.12 -4.31 5.89
N ASN A 114 17.61 -3.35 5.13
CA ASN A 114 17.38 -2.00 5.61
C ASN A 114 16.26 -1.96 6.66
N LEU A 115 15.19 -2.74 6.47
CA LEU A 115 14.14 -2.90 7.48
C LEU A 115 14.70 -3.46 8.79
N GLU A 116 15.50 -4.52 8.74
CA GLU A 116 16.12 -5.13 9.92
C GLU A 116 17.08 -4.19 10.64
N SER A 117 17.98 -3.54 9.89
CA SER A 117 19.09 -2.78 10.49
C SER A 117 18.77 -1.32 10.80
N ARG A 118 17.79 -0.71 10.11
CA ARG A 118 17.49 0.73 10.20
C ARG A 118 16.02 1.04 10.41
N GLY A 119 15.14 0.03 10.43
CA GLY A 119 13.71 0.24 10.64
C GLY A 119 13.01 0.97 9.49
N ASN A 120 13.62 1.06 8.31
CA ASN A 120 12.99 1.67 7.13
C ASN A 120 13.54 1.08 5.83
N PRO A 121 12.73 0.92 4.78
CA PRO A 121 13.15 0.22 3.58
C PRO A 121 14.10 1.04 2.69
N TRP A 122 14.16 2.38 2.86
CA TRP A 122 15.08 3.28 2.14
C TRP A 122 16.52 3.24 2.65
N GLY A 123 16.77 2.61 3.81
CA GLY A 123 18.09 2.60 4.44
C GLY A 123 18.54 3.97 4.96
N ALA A 124 17.61 4.93 5.08
CA ALA A 124 17.89 6.26 5.58
C ALA A 124 18.30 6.23 7.06
N PRO A 125 19.16 7.14 7.53
CA PRO A 125 19.50 7.23 8.95
C PRO A 125 18.25 7.55 9.80
N PRO A 126 17.96 6.81 10.88
CA PRO A 126 16.79 7.08 11.72
C PRO A 126 16.73 8.52 12.24
N ALA A 127 17.87 9.12 12.56
CA ALA A 127 17.96 10.49 13.07
C ALA A 127 17.46 11.58 12.11
N THR A 128 17.30 11.29 10.81
CA THR A 128 16.78 12.25 9.83
C THR A 128 15.27 12.11 9.63
N ARG A 129 14.57 11.28 10.42
CA ARG A 129 13.13 11.02 10.24
C ARG A 129 12.30 12.29 10.35
N GLU A 130 12.72 13.23 11.19
CA GLU A 130 11.98 14.45 11.47
C GLU A 130 12.35 15.61 10.52
N ASP A 131 13.24 15.39 9.56
CA ASP A 131 13.71 16.44 8.65
C ASP A 131 12.59 17.10 7.84
N TRP A 132 11.48 16.41 7.62
CA TRP A 132 10.30 16.95 6.94
C TRP A 132 9.64 18.11 7.71
N THR A 133 9.88 18.24 9.02
CA THR A 133 9.35 19.32 9.86
C THR A 133 10.08 20.65 9.67
N LYS A 134 11.33 20.62 9.17
CA LYS A 134 12.18 21.81 9.03
C LYS A 134 11.52 22.85 8.13
N GLY A 135 11.44 24.10 8.59
CA GLY A 135 10.85 25.20 7.82
C GLY A 135 9.32 25.15 7.70
N LEU A 136 8.63 24.40 8.57
CA LEU A 136 7.23 24.69 8.87
C LEU A 136 7.15 25.96 9.72
N ASP A 137 6.05 26.71 9.60
CA ASP A 137 5.76 27.93 10.36
C ASP A 137 5.13 27.65 11.73
N PHE A 138 4.94 26.37 12.08
CA PHE A 138 4.45 25.89 13.36
C PHE A 138 5.30 24.73 13.87
N GLU A 139 5.22 24.48 15.18
CA GLU A 139 5.88 23.34 15.82
C GLU A 139 5.04 22.07 15.67
N VAL A 140 5.69 20.95 15.33
CA VAL A 140 5.06 19.62 15.28
C VAL A 140 5.27 18.92 16.62
N PRO A 141 4.22 18.74 17.45
CA PRO A 141 4.37 18.14 18.78
C PRO A 141 4.83 16.69 18.70
N ARG A 142 5.67 16.29 19.65
CA ARG A 142 6.02 14.89 19.86
C ARG A 142 5.13 14.28 20.93
N VAL A 143 4.95 12.97 20.88
CA VAL A 143 4.36 12.23 21.98
C VAL A 143 5.28 12.34 23.20
N GLU A 144 4.75 12.86 24.29
CA GLU A 144 5.41 12.95 25.60
C GLU A 144 4.57 12.21 26.64
N ALA A 145 5.22 11.63 27.65
CA ALA A 145 4.52 10.94 28.72
C ALA A 145 3.61 11.92 29.49
N GLY A 146 2.30 11.69 29.43
CA GLY A 146 1.29 12.58 30.03
C GLY A 146 0.86 13.77 29.17
N GLY A 147 1.38 13.89 27.95
CA GLY A 147 0.90 14.86 26.96
C GLY A 147 -0.45 14.45 26.39
N GLU A 148 -1.38 15.40 26.27
CA GLU A 148 -2.70 15.16 25.68
C GLU A 148 -2.68 15.49 24.18
N PHE A 149 -3.03 14.51 23.34
CA PHE A 149 -3.27 14.68 21.91
C PHE A 149 -4.48 13.87 21.47
N GLU A 150 -5.19 14.31 20.41
CA GLU A 150 -6.33 13.58 19.89
C GLU A 150 -5.90 12.47 18.93
N TYR A 151 -4.98 12.77 18.01
CA TYR A 151 -4.48 11.84 17.01
C TYR A 151 -2.96 11.68 17.09
N LEU A 152 -2.48 10.44 17.08
CA LEU A 152 -1.13 10.19 16.62
C LEU A 152 -1.08 10.34 15.10
N PHE A 153 -0.26 11.26 14.61
CA PHE A 153 0.03 11.35 13.19
C PHE A 153 1.14 10.37 12.80
N TRP A 154 0.75 9.25 12.19
CA TRP A 154 1.67 8.24 11.69
C TRP A 154 2.30 8.71 10.38
N VAL A 155 3.58 9.10 10.44
CA VAL A 155 4.31 9.66 9.30
C VAL A 155 4.68 8.57 8.30
N GLY A 156 5.05 7.40 8.82
CA GLY A 156 5.53 6.27 8.03
C GLY A 156 6.88 6.53 7.35
N CYS A 157 7.42 5.51 6.69
CA CYS A 157 8.74 5.60 6.07
C CYS A 157 8.77 6.55 4.87
N ALA A 158 7.78 6.46 3.97
CA ALA A 158 7.77 7.30 2.78
C ALA A 158 7.63 8.79 3.16
N GLY A 159 6.71 9.11 4.06
CA GLY A 159 6.49 10.48 4.54
C GLY A 159 7.71 11.09 5.23
N ALA A 160 8.53 10.27 5.87
CA ALA A 160 9.77 10.70 6.52
C ALA A 160 10.96 10.85 5.56
N PHE A 161 11.09 9.98 4.56
CA PHE A 161 12.35 9.81 3.82
C PHE A 161 12.28 10.09 2.32
N GLU A 162 11.12 9.96 1.67
CA GLU A 162 10.97 10.21 0.23
C GLU A 162 10.46 11.63 -0.03
N ASP A 163 11.16 12.39 -0.89
CA ASP A 163 10.97 13.84 -0.99
C ASP A 163 9.59 14.25 -1.51
N ARG A 164 8.96 13.49 -2.41
CA ARG A 164 7.59 13.78 -2.87
C ARG A 164 6.59 13.51 -1.75
N ALA A 165 6.72 12.40 -1.02
CA ALA A 165 5.87 12.05 0.10
C ALA A 165 6.07 12.94 1.34
N LYS A 166 7.26 13.54 1.53
CA LYS A 166 7.47 14.60 2.54
C LYS A 166 6.56 15.80 2.28
N LYS A 167 6.31 16.17 1.01
CA LYS A 167 5.36 17.25 0.68
C LYS A 167 3.94 16.90 1.10
N THR A 168 3.52 15.65 0.92
CA THR A 168 2.24 15.14 1.44
C THR A 168 2.18 15.24 2.96
N THR A 169 3.22 14.78 3.65
CA THR A 169 3.30 14.80 5.12
C THR A 169 3.19 16.22 5.66
N ARG A 170 3.92 17.16 5.06
CA ARG A 170 3.84 18.59 5.38
C ARG A 170 2.44 19.14 5.12
N ALA A 171 1.83 18.81 3.97
CA ALA A 171 0.50 19.29 3.65
C ALA A 171 -0.56 18.80 4.64
N VAL A 172 -0.50 17.52 5.03
CA VAL A 172 -1.39 16.98 6.07
C VAL A 172 -1.14 17.68 7.40
N ALA A 173 0.11 17.82 7.85
CA ALA A 173 0.42 18.48 9.12
C ALA A 173 -0.07 19.94 9.14
N THR A 174 0.14 20.70 8.06
CA THR A 174 -0.37 22.08 7.93
C THR A 174 -1.89 22.11 7.99
N LEU A 175 -2.58 21.25 7.25
CA LEU A 175 -4.05 21.18 7.29
C LEU A 175 -4.60 20.80 8.68
N LEU A 176 -3.94 19.88 9.39
CA LEU A 176 -4.31 19.55 10.76
C LEU A 176 -4.11 20.73 11.71
N HIS A 177 -3.00 21.46 11.56
CA HIS A 177 -2.71 22.66 12.35
C HIS A 177 -3.74 23.77 12.11
N GLU A 178 -4.02 24.12 10.84
CA GLU A 178 -5.01 25.14 10.46
C GLU A 178 -6.42 24.78 10.95
N ALA A 179 -6.76 23.49 10.98
CA ALA A 179 -8.02 22.99 11.49
C ALA A 179 -8.11 22.93 13.04
N GLY A 180 -7.01 23.27 13.74
CA GLY A 180 -6.91 23.17 15.20
C GLY A 180 -7.05 21.74 15.72
N VAL A 181 -6.62 20.75 14.96
CA VAL A 181 -6.58 19.34 15.41
C VAL A 181 -5.39 19.16 16.35
N SER A 182 -5.64 18.60 17.53
CA SER A 182 -4.56 18.23 18.45
C SER A 182 -3.91 16.93 17.98
N PHE A 183 -2.67 17.00 17.49
CA PHE A 183 -1.93 15.83 17.03
C PHE A 183 -0.48 15.82 17.52
N ALA A 184 0.10 14.62 17.59
CA ALA A 184 1.50 14.42 17.92
C ALA A 184 2.14 13.37 17.01
N ILE A 185 3.48 13.38 16.90
CA ILE A 185 4.24 12.35 16.19
C ILE A 185 5.11 11.54 17.16
N LEU A 186 5.45 10.30 16.79
CA LEU A 186 6.43 9.49 17.52
C LEU A 186 7.88 9.95 17.30
N GLY A 187 8.13 10.77 16.28
CA GLY A 187 9.48 11.21 15.92
C GLY A 187 10.40 10.00 15.65
N ASN A 188 11.59 10.01 16.23
CA ASN A 188 12.57 8.93 16.06
C ASN A 188 12.17 7.58 16.71
N ASN A 189 11.10 7.54 17.51
CA ASN A 189 10.58 6.28 18.07
C ASN A 189 9.71 5.50 17.05
N GLU A 190 9.34 6.11 15.93
CA GLU A 190 8.57 5.43 14.89
C GLU A 190 9.48 4.58 13.98
N THR A 191 9.16 3.30 13.81
CA THR A 191 9.79 2.42 12.81
C THR A 191 8.81 2.06 11.68
N CYS A 192 9.25 1.31 10.67
CA CYS A 192 8.37 0.83 9.61
C CYS A 192 7.25 -0.05 10.19
N THR A 193 6.05 -0.03 9.59
CA THR A 193 4.96 -0.92 10.00
C THR A 193 5.24 -2.40 9.72
N GLY A 194 6.28 -2.69 8.92
CA GLY A 194 6.61 -4.05 8.49
C GLY A 194 5.82 -4.53 7.27
N ASP A 195 4.94 -3.72 6.67
CA ASP A 195 4.15 -4.12 5.49
C ASP A 195 5.01 -4.71 4.36
N PRO A 196 6.10 -4.08 3.88
CA PRO A 196 6.89 -4.66 2.79
C PRO A 196 7.48 -6.03 3.14
N ALA A 197 7.94 -6.21 4.39
CA ALA A 197 8.45 -7.50 4.87
C ALA A 197 7.33 -8.56 4.86
N ARG A 198 6.16 -8.23 5.41
CA ARG A 198 5.02 -9.15 5.44
C ARG A 198 4.56 -9.55 4.04
N ARG A 199 4.49 -8.60 3.10
CA ARG A 199 4.10 -8.86 1.70
C ARG A 199 5.14 -9.64 0.90
N MET A 200 6.41 -9.55 1.29
CA MET A 200 7.47 -10.43 0.79
C MET A 200 7.40 -11.84 1.39
N GLY A 201 6.72 -12.03 2.52
CA GLY A 201 6.71 -13.29 3.26
C GLY A 201 7.77 -13.38 4.36
N ASN A 202 8.50 -12.30 4.66
CA ASN A 202 9.43 -12.27 5.78
C ASN A 202 8.69 -11.97 7.09
N GLU A 203 8.03 -12.98 7.66
CA GLU A 203 7.19 -12.82 8.85
C GLU A 203 8.01 -12.45 10.10
N PHE A 204 9.27 -12.90 10.23
CA PHE A 204 10.12 -12.54 11.37
C PHE A 204 10.42 -11.04 11.43
N VAL A 205 10.80 -10.44 10.29
CA VAL A 205 11.05 -9.00 10.21
C VAL A 205 9.77 -8.21 10.44
N PHE A 206 8.64 -8.67 9.89
CA PHE A 206 7.35 -8.06 10.16
C PHE A 206 7.02 -8.08 11.65
N GLN A 207 7.09 -9.24 12.31
CA GLN A 207 6.77 -9.38 13.73
C GLN A 207 7.68 -8.54 14.61
N GLY A 208 8.99 -8.51 14.35
CA GLY A 208 9.92 -7.69 15.13
C GLY A 208 9.59 -6.19 15.06
N LEU A 209 9.35 -5.67 13.85
CA LEU A 209 8.99 -4.25 13.65
C LEU A 209 7.60 -3.92 14.23
N ALA A 210 6.62 -4.79 13.98
CA ALA A 210 5.26 -4.58 14.43
C ALA A 210 5.14 -4.65 15.95
N GLN A 211 5.82 -5.62 16.60
CA GLN A 211 5.85 -5.75 18.06
C GLN A 211 6.47 -4.50 18.71
N GLN A 212 7.62 -4.04 18.21
CA GLN A 212 8.25 -2.80 18.71
C GLN A 212 7.32 -1.59 18.60
N ASN A 213 6.64 -1.45 17.45
CA ASN A 213 5.68 -0.36 17.27
C ASN A 213 4.49 -0.48 18.23
N VAL A 214 3.94 -1.69 18.41
CA VAL A 214 2.81 -1.92 19.32
C VAL A 214 3.18 -1.58 20.76
N GLU A 215 4.37 -1.98 21.22
CA GLU A 215 4.89 -1.61 22.55
C GLU A 215 4.98 -0.09 22.69
N THR A 216 5.62 0.58 21.72
CA THR A 216 5.77 2.04 21.72
C THR A 216 4.42 2.77 21.74
N LEU A 217 3.47 2.32 20.93
CA LEU A 217 2.14 2.92 20.82
C LEU A 217 1.32 2.71 22.10
N ASN A 218 1.39 1.52 22.69
CA ASN A 218 0.68 1.19 23.92
C ASN A 218 1.26 1.95 25.13
N GLU A 219 2.59 2.03 25.25
CA GLU A 219 3.27 2.82 26.29
C GLU A 219 2.93 4.32 26.18
N ALA A 220 2.79 4.82 24.96
CA ALA A 220 2.35 6.17 24.67
C ALA A 220 0.85 6.43 24.90
N GLY A 221 0.05 5.41 25.22
CA GLY A 221 -1.39 5.55 25.41
C GLY A 221 -2.14 5.95 24.13
N VAL A 222 -1.61 5.62 22.95
CA VAL A 222 -2.20 6.00 21.67
C VAL A 222 -3.53 5.26 21.46
N THR A 223 -4.60 6.00 21.17
CA THR A 223 -5.92 5.42 20.90
C THR A 223 -6.40 5.68 19.47
N LYS A 224 -6.10 6.85 18.91
CA LYS A 224 -6.42 7.21 17.52
C LYS A 224 -5.15 7.46 16.72
N ILE A 225 -5.12 6.98 15.49
CA ILE A 225 -4.00 7.16 14.56
C ILE A 225 -4.53 7.71 13.25
N VAL A 226 -3.92 8.77 12.72
CA VAL A 226 -4.12 9.20 11.33
C VAL A 226 -2.89 8.83 10.51
N ALA A 227 -3.09 8.11 9.40
CA ALA A 227 -2.02 7.65 8.53
C ALA A 227 -2.15 8.25 7.12
N THR A 228 -1.01 8.65 6.51
CA THR A 228 -0.96 9.14 5.11
C THR A 228 -0.82 8.03 4.06
N CYS A 229 -0.48 6.83 4.51
CA CYS A 229 -0.20 5.69 3.66
C CYS A 229 -1.24 4.60 3.88
N PRO A 230 -1.99 4.18 2.86
CA PRO A 230 -2.96 3.09 2.97
C PRO A 230 -2.36 1.74 3.35
N HIS A 231 -1.07 1.51 3.05
CA HIS A 231 -0.37 0.30 3.49
C HIS A 231 -0.13 0.33 5.00
N CYS A 232 0.35 1.47 5.53
CA CYS A 232 0.49 1.66 6.96
C CYS A 232 -0.86 1.58 7.67
N PHE A 233 -1.88 2.26 7.13
CA PHE A 233 -3.26 2.19 7.59
C PHE A 233 -3.72 0.74 7.75
N ASN A 234 -3.59 -0.06 6.69
CA ASN A 234 -4.02 -1.46 6.71
C ASN A 234 -3.31 -2.28 7.78
N THR A 235 -2.00 -2.13 7.90
CA THR A 235 -1.22 -2.89 8.88
C THR A 235 -1.55 -2.47 10.32
N LEU A 236 -1.65 -1.17 10.58
CA LEU A 236 -2.01 -0.64 11.89
C LEU A 236 -3.44 -1.04 12.31
N ALA A 237 -4.39 -0.98 11.37
CA ALA A 237 -5.80 -1.23 11.65
C ALA A 237 -6.15 -2.72 11.73
N ASN A 238 -5.64 -3.53 10.80
CA ASN A 238 -6.12 -4.90 10.59
C ASN A 238 -5.14 -5.97 11.07
N GLU A 239 -3.86 -5.62 11.25
CA GLU A 239 -2.80 -6.62 11.45
C GLU A 239 -2.15 -6.54 12.83
N TYR A 240 -2.00 -5.33 13.39
CA TYR A 240 -1.43 -5.14 14.72
C TYR A 240 -2.27 -5.74 15.84
N GLY A 241 -3.56 -5.99 15.61
CA GLY A 241 -4.42 -6.70 16.57
C GLY A 241 -3.92 -8.11 16.91
N GLN A 242 -3.19 -8.76 15.99
CA GLN A 242 -2.56 -10.06 16.21
C GLN A 242 -1.42 -10.02 17.25
N LEU A 243 -0.89 -8.82 17.52
CA LEU A 243 0.23 -8.54 18.42
C LEU A 243 -0.19 -7.70 19.64
N GLY A 244 -1.50 -7.52 19.86
CA GLY A 244 -2.03 -6.75 20.98
C GLY A 244 -2.10 -5.24 20.78
N GLY A 245 -1.95 -4.74 19.55
CA GLY A 245 -2.17 -3.33 19.21
C GLY A 245 -3.58 -3.10 18.71
N GLN A 246 -4.37 -2.29 19.41
CA GLN A 246 -5.74 -1.93 19.01
C GLN A 246 -5.89 -0.42 18.98
N TYR A 247 -6.11 0.13 17.78
CA TYR A 247 -6.17 1.57 17.56
C TYR A 247 -7.32 1.91 16.61
N ALA A 248 -7.95 3.06 16.83
CA ALA A 248 -8.85 3.66 15.86
C ALA A 248 -8.00 4.36 14.78
N VAL A 249 -7.74 3.64 13.68
CA VAL A 249 -6.92 4.17 12.58
C VAL A 249 -7.84 4.78 11.52
N VAL A 250 -7.52 5.99 11.08
CA VAL A 250 -8.17 6.67 9.95
C VAL A 250 -7.12 7.04 8.89
N HIS A 251 -7.49 6.98 7.62
CA HIS A 251 -6.66 7.54 6.57
C HIS A 251 -6.78 9.07 6.56
N HIS A 252 -5.73 9.80 6.17
CA HIS A 252 -5.75 11.26 6.17
C HIS A 252 -6.90 11.83 5.33
N THR A 253 -7.27 11.20 4.22
CA THR A 253 -8.41 11.67 3.40
C THR A 253 -9.75 11.59 4.14
N GLU A 254 -9.93 10.64 5.05
CA GLU A 254 -11.15 10.51 5.85
C GLU A 254 -11.24 11.63 6.87
N LEU A 255 -10.13 11.89 7.58
CA LEU A 255 -10.07 12.98 8.55
C LEU A 255 -10.22 14.33 7.84
N LEU A 256 -9.54 14.55 6.72
CA LEU A 256 -9.67 15.79 5.94
C LEU A 256 -11.10 16.01 5.44
N ALA A 257 -11.79 14.96 4.97
CA ALA A 257 -13.20 15.06 4.56
C ALA A 257 -14.09 15.50 5.73
N GLN A 258 -13.88 14.92 6.92
CA GLN A 258 -14.60 15.31 8.14
C GLN A 258 -14.33 16.78 8.51
N LEU A 259 -13.07 17.23 8.45
CA LEU A 259 -12.69 18.60 8.77
C LEU A 259 -13.27 19.62 7.78
N VAL A 260 -13.31 19.28 6.50
CA VAL A 260 -13.99 20.09 5.47
C VAL A 260 -15.49 20.15 5.73
N SER A 261 -16.14 19.00 5.96
CA SER A 261 -17.58 18.95 6.24
C SER A 261 -17.95 19.70 7.53
N ALA A 262 -17.06 19.73 8.53
CA ALA A 262 -17.24 20.46 9.77
C ALA A 262 -16.94 21.97 9.65
N GLY A 263 -16.51 22.45 8.47
CA GLY A 263 -16.14 23.85 8.24
C GLY A 263 -14.83 24.26 8.91
N LYS A 264 -14.06 23.32 9.47
CA LYS A 264 -12.73 23.58 10.05
C LYS A 264 -11.67 23.83 8.99
N LEU A 265 -11.84 23.24 7.80
CA LEU A 265 -11.06 23.54 6.61
C LEU A 265 -11.99 24.11 5.55
N THR A 266 -11.80 25.37 5.20
CA THR A 266 -12.62 26.06 4.20
C THR A 266 -11.78 26.35 2.97
N PRO A 267 -11.98 25.61 1.86
CA PRO A 267 -11.44 25.98 0.55
C PRO A 267 -11.83 27.41 0.18
N VAL A 268 -10.85 28.27 -0.12
CA VAL A 268 -11.08 29.69 -0.47
C VAL A 268 -10.73 30.00 -1.92
N GLN A 269 -9.78 29.27 -2.52
CA GLN A 269 -9.44 29.40 -3.94
C GLN A 269 -9.57 28.04 -4.62
N PRO A 270 -10.38 27.92 -5.67
CA PRO A 270 -10.49 26.65 -6.38
C PRO A 270 -9.19 26.31 -7.13
N VAL A 271 -8.87 25.02 -7.21
CA VAL A 271 -7.75 24.53 -8.04
C VAL A 271 -8.20 24.36 -9.49
N ASP A 272 -7.57 25.07 -10.41
CA ASP A 272 -7.80 24.96 -11.85
C ASP A 272 -6.97 23.82 -12.49
N GLY A 273 -7.26 23.47 -13.76
CA GLY A 273 -6.47 22.52 -14.55
C GLY A 273 -7.03 21.10 -14.66
N GLY A 274 -8.14 20.81 -13.97
CA GLY A 274 -8.83 19.53 -14.02
C GLY A 274 -8.08 18.44 -13.24
N VAL A 275 -8.82 17.64 -12.46
CA VAL A 275 -8.25 16.61 -11.61
C VAL A 275 -8.86 15.25 -11.94
N THR A 276 -8.01 14.24 -12.08
CA THR A 276 -8.41 12.82 -12.04
C THR A 276 -7.89 12.18 -10.75
N TYR A 277 -8.58 11.15 -10.25
CA TYR A 277 -8.20 10.49 -9.00
C TYR A 277 -7.86 9.01 -9.22
N HIS A 278 -6.71 8.58 -8.71
CA HIS A 278 -6.35 7.18 -8.62
C HIS A 278 -6.71 6.61 -7.24
N ASP A 279 -7.69 5.71 -7.20
CA ASP A 279 -8.03 4.97 -5.98
C ASP A 279 -6.92 3.96 -5.60
N PRO A 280 -6.22 4.15 -4.47
CA PRO A 280 -5.22 3.20 -3.98
C PRO A 280 -5.89 1.90 -3.55
N CYS A 281 -5.31 0.76 -3.95
CA CYS A 281 -5.91 -0.55 -3.68
C CYS A 281 -6.07 -0.87 -2.19
N TYR A 282 -5.08 -0.48 -1.36
CA TYR A 282 -5.14 -0.67 0.08
C TYR A 282 -6.15 0.26 0.76
N LEU A 283 -6.47 1.42 0.19
CA LEU A 283 -7.50 2.31 0.74
C LEU A 283 -8.89 1.83 0.37
N GLY A 284 -9.10 1.58 -0.94
CA GLY A 284 -10.38 1.17 -1.48
C GLY A 284 -10.72 -0.30 -1.25
N ARG A 285 -10.04 -1.23 -1.92
CA ARG A 285 -10.45 -2.65 -1.89
C ARG A 285 -10.22 -3.33 -0.55
N HIS A 286 -9.08 -3.05 0.09
CA HIS A 286 -8.77 -3.68 1.38
C HIS A 286 -9.53 -3.05 2.54
N ASN A 287 -9.84 -1.75 2.48
CA ASN A 287 -10.35 -0.99 3.63
C ASN A 287 -11.68 -0.25 3.37
N ARG A 288 -12.25 -0.40 2.17
CA ARG A 288 -13.58 0.10 1.77
C ARG A 288 -13.74 1.62 1.85
N VAL A 289 -12.64 2.38 1.77
CA VAL A 289 -12.66 3.84 1.74
C VAL A 289 -12.59 4.35 0.29
N PHE A 290 -13.71 4.86 -0.23
CA PHE A 290 -13.82 5.36 -1.61
C PHE A 290 -14.30 6.81 -1.70
N THR A 291 -15.26 7.19 -0.86
CA THR A 291 -15.92 8.49 -0.93
C THR A 291 -15.06 9.65 -0.38
N PRO A 292 -14.38 9.51 0.78
CA PRO A 292 -13.71 10.65 1.41
C PRO A 292 -12.66 11.38 0.55
N PRO A 293 -11.80 10.68 -0.22
CA PRO A 293 -10.89 11.36 -1.16
C PRO A 293 -11.63 12.25 -2.17
N ARG A 294 -12.80 11.81 -2.65
CA ARG A 294 -13.62 12.54 -3.63
C ARG A 294 -14.31 13.75 -3.01
N GLU A 295 -14.74 13.65 -1.76
CA GLU A 295 -15.31 14.77 -1.01
C GLU A 295 -14.27 15.87 -0.82
N VAL A 296 -13.05 15.51 -0.42
CA VAL A 296 -11.94 16.46 -0.27
C VAL A 296 -11.61 17.14 -1.61
N LEU A 297 -11.46 16.36 -2.68
CA LEU A 297 -11.17 16.91 -4.01
C LEU A 297 -12.33 17.77 -4.52
N GLY A 298 -13.58 17.33 -4.36
CA GLY A 298 -14.76 18.09 -4.78
C GLY A 298 -14.85 19.45 -4.09
N ALA A 299 -14.50 19.52 -2.81
CA ALA A 299 -14.44 20.77 -2.06
C ALA A 299 -13.33 21.70 -2.57
N ALA A 300 -12.13 21.17 -2.85
CA ALA A 300 -10.99 21.93 -3.36
C ALA A 300 -11.19 22.46 -4.80
N LEU A 301 -12.10 21.85 -5.57
CA LEU A 301 -12.35 22.19 -6.98
C LEU A 301 -13.59 23.07 -7.19
N ALA A 302 -14.32 23.42 -6.14
CA ALA A 302 -15.58 24.15 -6.27
C ALA A 302 -15.36 25.66 -6.51
N ASN A 303 -15.72 26.18 -7.69
CA ASN A 303 -15.71 27.63 -8.00
C ASN A 303 -16.99 28.30 -7.49
N GLY A 304 -17.05 28.59 -6.19
CA GLY A 304 -18.30 29.05 -5.57
C GLY A 304 -19.40 27.97 -5.65
N ARG A 305 -20.68 28.35 -5.68
CA ARG A 305 -21.84 27.44 -5.55
C ARG A 305 -22.00 26.33 -6.62
N LYS A 306 -21.03 26.15 -7.53
CA LYS A 306 -21.03 25.04 -8.52
C LYS A 306 -19.99 23.99 -8.10
N PRO A 307 -20.40 22.73 -7.86
CA PRO A 307 -19.46 21.66 -7.57
C PRO A 307 -18.43 21.51 -8.69
N GLY A 308 -17.15 21.59 -8.36
CA GLY A 308 -16.09 21.05 -9.22
C GLY A 308 -16.19 19.54 -9.22
N LYS A 309 -16.03 18.92 -10.40
CA LYS A 309 -16.05 17.46 -10.53
C LYS A 309 -14.69 16.97 -10.98
N ILE A 310 -14.22 15.91 -10.34
CA ILE A 310 -13.09 15.12 -10.84
C ILE A 310 -13.49 14.41 -12.14
N THR A 311 -12.54 14.30 -13.07
CA THR A 311 -12.69 13.46 -14.26
C THR A 311 -12.20 12.06 -13.92
N GLU A 312 -13.13 11.15 -13.66
CA GLU A 312 -12.80 9.77 -13.29
C GLU A 312 -12.12 9.01 -14.44
N MET A 313 -11.13 8.20 -14.09
CA MET A 313 -10.60 7.18 -15.01
C MET A 313 -11.64 6.07 -15.21
N PRO A 314 -11.65 5.37 -16.36
CA PRO A 314 -12.65 4.34 -16.66
C PRO A 314 -12.76 3.24 -15.60
N ARG A 315 -11.59 2.82 -15.08
CA ARG A 315 -11.45 1.91 -13.94
C ARG A 315 -11.19 2.74 -12.69
N ASN A 316 -12.19 2.90 -11.84
CA ASN A 316 -12.12 3.64 -10.57
C ASN A 316 -12.86 2.88 -9.46
N SER A 317 -12.81 3.41 -8.24
CA SER A 317 -13.43 2.84 -7.03
C SER A 317 -13.00 1.38 -6.83
N GLU A 318 -13.93 0.47 -6.51
CA GLU A 318 -13.68 -0.98 -6.37
C GLU A 318 -12.98 -1.60 -7.60
N ARG A 319 -13.24 -1.06 -8.80
CA ARG A 319 -12.68 -1.53 -10.07
C ARG A 319 -11.35 -0.86 -10.45
N SER A 320 -10.77 -0.02 -9.61
CA SER A 320 -9.53 0.70 -9.88
C SER A 320 -8.38 -0.23 -10.30
N PHE A 321 -7.57 0.20 -11.26
CA PHE A 321 -6.42 -0.57 -11.71
C PHE A 321 -5.19 -0.29 -10.83
N CYS A 322 -4.38 -1.31 -10.54
CA CYS A 322 -3.24 -1.19 -9.62
C CYS A 322 -2.16 -0.24 -10.14
N CYS A 323 -1.46 0.47 -9.25
CA CYS A 323 -0.28 1.26 -9.59
C CYS A 323 0.99 0.42 -9.79
N GLY A 324 1.00 -0.84 -9.35
CA GLY A 324 2.11 -1.78 -9.52
C GLY A 324 3.06 -1.94 -8.33
N ALA A 325 2.96 -1.10 -7.28
CA ALA A 325 3.91 -1.12 -6.15
C ALA A 325 3.62 -2.13 -5.03
N GLY A 326 2.37 -2.54 -4.85
CA GLY A 326 1.97 -3.44 -3.76
C GLY A 326 2.65 -4.81 -3.84
N GLY A 327 2.52 -5.64 -2.80
CA GLY A 327 3.20 -6.94 -2.78
C GLY A 327 4.73 -6.82 -2.74
N ALA A 328 5.24 -5.69 -2.22
CA ALA A 328 6.65 -5.25 -2.25
C ALA A 328 7.26 -5.05 -3.65
N ARG A 329 6.43 -4.98 -4.69
CA ARG A 329 6.87 -4.77 -6.09
C ARG A 329 7.52 -3.42 -6.36
N MET A 330 7.34 -2.43 -5.48
CA MET A 330 8.11 -1.18 -5.55
C MET A 330 9.64 -1.42 -5.46
N TRP A 331 10.06 -2.48 -4.79
CA TRP A 331 11.48 -2.80 -4.52
C TRP A 331 12.05 -3.84 -5.48
N MET A 332 11.29 -4.21 -6.51
CA MET A 332 11.65 -5.28 -7.44
C MET A 332 11.41 -4.81 -8.87
N GLU A 333 12.32 -5.19 -9.76
CA GLU A 333 12.18 -4.84 -11.16
C GLU A 333 11.02 -5.59 -11.83
N GLU A 334 10.43 -4.95 -12.83
CA GLU A 334 9.32 -5.48 -13.63
C GLU A 334 9.81 -5.75 -15.05
N ARG A 335 10.14 -7.02 -15.31
CA ARG A 335 10.79 -7.43 -16.57
C ARG A 335 9.87 -8.15 -17.56
N ILE A 336 8.68 -8.55 -17.10
CA ILE A 336 7.75 -9.37 -17.87
C ILE A 336 6.54 -8.54 -18.30
N GLY A 337 6.31 -8.51 -19.61
CA GLY A 337 5.18 -7.81 -20.22
C GLY A 337 5.27 -6.29 -20.06
N LYS A 338 4.11 -5.63 -20.06
CA LYS A 338 4.00 -4.18 -19.87
C LYS A 338 4.12 -3.84 -18.38
N ARG A 339 4.70 -2.68 -18.03
CA ARG A 339 4.70 -2.24 -16.63
C ARG A 339 3.29 -1.88 -16.17
N ILE A 340 2.88 -2.33 -14.99
CA ILE A 340 1.52 -2.08 -14.45
C ILE A 340 1.25 -0.58 -14.30
N ASN A 341 2.23 0.20 -13.86
CA ASN A 341 2.07 1.64 -13.72
C ASN A 341 1.84 2.36 -15.05
N VAL A 342 2.51 1.92 -16.13
CA VAL A 342 2.35 2.47 -17.49
C VAL A 342 0.91 2.28 -17.98
N GLU A 343 0.37 1.06 -17.85
CA GLU A 343 -1.03 0.76 -18.19
C GLU A 343 -2.01 1.65 -17.42
N ARG A 344 -1.72 1.94 -16.14
CA ARG A 344 -2.56 2.83 -15.34
C ARG A 344 -2.44 4.30 -15.75
N VAL A 345 -1.23 4.75 -16.03
CA VAL A 345 -0.96 6.16 -16.39
C VAL A 345 -1.57 6.51 -17.73
N GLU A 346 -1.57 5.60 -18.71
CA GLU A 346 -2.26 5.84 -19.99
C GLU A 346 -3.75 6.14 -19.78
N GLU A 347 -4.44 5.44 -18.86
CA GLU A 347 -5.82 5.79 -18.49
C GLU A 347 -5.92 7.16 -17.83
N ALA A 348 -4.96 7.50 -16.96
CA ALA A 348 -4.94 8.78 -16.25
C ALA A 348 -4.77 9.95 -17.23
N VAL A 349 -3.79 9.86 -18.12
CA VAL A 349 -3.49 10.88 -19.13
C VAL A 349 -4.63 11.00 -20.14
N ALA A 350 -5.27 9.88 -20.52
CA ALA A 350 -6.41 9.90 -21.44
C ALA A 350 -7.63 10.66 -20.90
N THR A 351 -7.70 10.95 -19.59
CA THR A 351 -8.75 11.83 -19.02
C THR A 351 -8.59 13.30 -19.43
N GLY A 352 -7.39 13.71 -19.87
CA GLY A 352 -7.05 15.11 -20.16
C GLY A 352 -6.90 15.99 -18.93
N ALA A 353 -6.91 15.43 -17.71
CA ALA A 353 -6.70 16.18 -16.48
C ALA A 353 -5.22 16.60 -16.32
N GLY A 354 -4.97 17.85 -15.95
CA GLY A 354 -3.63 18.37 -15.66
C GLY A 354 -3.05 17.86 -14.34
N THR A 355 -3.89 17.30 -13.47
CA THR A 355 -3.48 16.76 -12.17
C THR A 355 -4.03 15.36 -11.94
N VAL A 356 -3.16 14.42 -11.57
CA VAL A 356 -3.50 13.08 -11.09
C VAL A 356 -3.37 13.07 -9.56
N ALA A 357 -4.50 13.15 -8.87
CA ALA A 357 -4.56 13.06 -7.42
C ALA A 357 -4.42 11.60 -6.95
N VAL A 358 -3.64 11.39 -5.90
CA VAL A 358 -3.45 10.09 -5.23
C VAL A 358 -3.67 10.22 -3.72
N GLY A 359 -3.92 9.11 -3.05
CA GLY A 359 -3.97 9.05 -1.57
C GLY A 359 -3.02 7.99 -1.02
N CYS A 360 -1.86 7.79 -1.66
CA CYS A 360 -0.89 6.77 -1.25
C CYS A 360 0.51 7.15 -1.76
N PRO A 361 1.55 7.13 -0.90
CA PRO A 361 2.90 7.48 -1.30
C PRO A 361 3.49 6.51 -2.33
N PHE A 362 3.14 5.21 -2.28
CA PHE A 362 3.57 4.27 -3.32
C PHE A 362 2.91 4.58 -4.67
N CYS A 363 1.61 4.91 -4.67
CA CYS A 363 0.94 5.33 -5.90
C CYS A 363 1.53 6.64 -6.43
N LEU A 364 1.89 7.59 -5.54
CA LEU A 364 2.56 8.83 -5.89
C LEU A 364 3.85 8.55 -6.67
N THR A 365 4.74 7.71 -6.16
CA THR A 365 5.98 7.34 -6.85
C THR A 365 5.69 6.65 -8.19
N MET A 366 4.89 5.58 -8.18
CA MET A 366 4.68 4.76 -9.38
C MET A 366 4.00 5.52 -10.52
N LEU A 367 3.02 6.37 -10.21
CA LEU A 367 2.32 7.16 -11.22
C LEU A 367 3.15 8.36 -11.66
N SER A 368 3.92 9.00 -10.76
CA SER A 368 4.87 10.05 -11.17
C SER A 368 5.87 9.52 -12.19
N ASP A 369 6.45 8.36 -11.91
CA ASP A 369 7.43 7.74 -12.80
C ASP A 369 6.79 7.29 -14.11
N GLY A 370 5.56 6.78 -14.06
CA GLY A 370 4.79 6.44 -15.26
C GLY A 370 4.44 7.65 -16.12
N VAL A 371 3.99 8.76 -15.53
CA VAL A 371 3.67 9.99 -16.26
C VAL A 371 4.92 10.57 -16.91
N ASN A 372 6.04 10.62 -16.19
CA ASN A 372 7.31 11.06 -16.73
C ASN A 372 7.86 10.14 -17.86
N GLY A 373 7.44 8.87 -17.90
CA GLY A 373 7.82 7.94 -18.96
C GLY A 373 6.89 7.98 -20.19
N VAL A 374 5.58 8.14 -19.99
CA VAL A 374 4.56 8.03 -21.04
C VAL A 374 4.19 9.38 -21.64
N ALA A 375 4.06 10.40 -20.80
CA ALA A 375 3.50 11.69 -21.15
C ALA A 375 4.16 12.84 -20.35
N PRO A 376 5.47 13.08 -20.55
CA PRO A 376 6.22 14.05 -19.76
C PRO A 376 5.57 15.43 -19.81
N GLY A 377 5.31 16.03 -18.64
CA GLY A 377 4.75 17.37 -18.52
C GLY A 377 3.25 17.51 -18.84
N GLN A 378 2.55 16.42 -19.19
CA GLN A 378 1.11 16.49 -19.47
C GLN A 378 0.26 16.55 -18.21
N ALA A 379 0.70 15.93 -17.11
CA ALA A 379 0.03 16.00 -15.82
C ALA A 379 1.04 16.00 -14.67
N GLU A 380 0.70 16.66 -13.58
CA GLU A 380 1.41 16.47 -12.31
C GLU A 380 0.74 15.35 -11.49
N VAL A 381 1.52 14.65 -10.66
CA VAL A 381 0.98 13.67 -9.71
C VAL A 381 1.21 14.19 -8.31
N VAL A 382 0.12 14.37 -7.54
CA VAL A 382 0.15 14.97 -6.21
C VAL A 382 -0.84 14.28 -5.29
N ASP A 383 -0.63 14.39 -3.98
CA ASP A 383 -1.58 13.83 -3.02
C ASP A 383 -2.83 14.72 -2.88
N VAL A 384 -3.96 14.09 -2.55
CA VAL A 384 -5.24 14.76 -2.24
C VAL A 384 -5.06 15.88 -1.20
N ALA A 385 -4.22 15.69 -0.18
CA ALA A 385 -3.94 16.71 0.82
C ALA A 385 -3.24 17.94 0.23
N SER A 386 -2.33 17.75 -0.74
CA SER A 386 -1.67 18.86 -1.42
C SER A 386 -2.64 19.65 -2.29
N VAL A 387 -3.59 18.98 -2.94
CA VAL A 387 -4.68 19.66 -3.69
C VAL A 387 -5.55 20.48 -2.74
N LEU A 388 -5.95 19.90 -1.61
CA LEU A 388 -6.75 20.64 -0.61
C LEU A 388 -5.98 21.84 -0.05
N LEU A 389 -4.70 21.67 0.29
CA LEU A 389 -3.88 22.75 0.83
C LEU A 389 -3.78 23.94 -0.12
N ARG A 390 -3.55 23.71 -1.42
CA ARG A 390 -3.53 24.79 -2.44
C ARG A 390 -4.83 25.60 -2.44
N SER A 391 -5.94 24.97 -2.07
CA SER A 391 -7.25 25.61 -2.04
C SER A 391 -7.56 26.33 -0.74
N VAL A 392 -7.12 25.78 0.40
CA VAL A 392 -7.32 26.34 1.74
C VAL A 392 -6.34 27.49 2.02
N ARG A 393 -5.09 27.36 1.57
CA ARG A 393 -4.02 28.33 1.78
C ARG A 393 -3.32 28.64 0.46
N PRO A 394 -3.92 29.53 -0.37
CA PRO A 394 -3.26 30.09 -1.55
C PRO A 394 -1.93 30.74 -1.19
N GLU A 395 -0.92 30.58 -2.05
CA GLU A 395 0.34 31.32 -1.95
C GLU A 395 0.21 32.79 -2.35
#